data_AF-G5K2H8-F1
#
_entry.id   AF-G5K2H8-F1
#
_cell.length_a   1.000
_cell.length_b   1.000
_cell.length_c   1.000
_cell.angle_alpha   90.00
_cell.angle_beta   90.00
_cell.angle_gamma   90.00
#
_symmetry.space_group_name_H-M   'P 1'
#
loop_
_entity.id
_entity.type
_entity.pdbx_description
1 polymer ?
#
loop_
_entity_poly.entity_id
_entity_poly.type
_entity_poly.pdbx_seq_one_letter_code
_entity_poly.pdbx_strand_id
1 'polypeptide(L)'
;MRDSKLSLMNKLLKASTVIALAGTIGSGFLIDHTTYTVSDNDGKKSAVKYESTKVMEANATSNKEDNHIMHTLDSAMHTSWEENSPGGGVGEVLSYKFDSPMHIGRVLIANGDVSSKENFYKKNRIAKADVKYYNGDKLVLFQKVELGDTYTKKPHHIELEKKLDVDRIDIEITEVHQGENSDILAVSEVTFGNLERDTFEKAFKKRRENWVTPKKADEFIKTADKYADKAIQMNAVASRAEYYRMYVSRKYTYGKDFLEKLKEIYKASGASHITSKKDLMAAFDNPQRKFTIGRQENGLFVTSFAEDMALLFNDKGQLKPVDKITEAKGVEDGKYNDGVYQYEFDSELTKNIDKLGYIRTASGDTPGASSLNIPGCQTWAGEHIENSESELIFPSVDVKGLKSKAVLAEIDAKGYFEIIDPTLVGPGGEHKKVTGRFKIKKMQDRK
;
A
#
# COMPACT_ATOMS: atom_id res chain seq x y z
N MET A 1 -33.78 18.90 6.01
CA MET A 1 -33.45 17.59 5.40
C MET A 1 -32.08 17.13 5.90
N ARG A 2 -32.02 16.85 7.21
CA ARG A 2 -31.04 16.02 7.89
C ARG A 2 -31.79 14.70 8.08
N ASP A 3 -31.24 13.56 7.64
CA ASP A 3 -31.59 12.18 8.11
C ASP A 3 -31.20 11.04 7.14
N SER A 4 -30.37 11.27 6.12
CA SER A 4 -29.86 10.16 5.28
C SER A 4 -28.37 9.83 5.45
N LYS A 5 -27.61 10.59 6.27
CA LYS A 5 -26.15 10.40 6.42
C LYS A 5 -25.70 9.57 7.64
N LEU A 6 -26.60 9.23 8.56
CA LEU A 6 -26.26 8.46 9.77
C LEU A 6 -26.36 6.92 9.60
N SER A 7 -26.77 6.43 8.43
CA SER A 7 -27.10 5.01 8.23
C SER A 7 -25.92 4.11 7.80
N LEU A 8 -24.76 4.67 7.44
CA LEU A 8 -23.63 3.86 6.93
C LEU A 8 -22.50 3.69 7.96
N MET A 9 -22.22 4.71 8.79
CA MET A 9 -21.15 4.64 9.79
C MET A 9 -21.50 3.82 11.04
N ASN A 10 -22.80 3.64 11.36
CA ASN A 10 -23.23 2.91 12.56
C ASN A 10 -23.37 1.39 12.38
N LYS A 11 -23.10 0.83 11.18
CA LYS A 11 -23.10 -0.62 10.95
C LYS A 11 -21.74 -1.29 11.14
N LEU A 12 -20.68 -0.52 11.43
CA LEU A 12 -19.30 -1.01 11.53
C LEU A 12 -18.78 -1.12 12.97
N LEU A 13 -19.59 -0.81 13.98
CA LEU A 13 -19.20 -0.94 15.38
C LEU A 13 -20.15 -1.91 16.10
N LYS A 14 -19.57 -2.99 16.64
CA LYS A 14 -20.12 -4.01 17.55
C LYS A 14 -20.50 -5.35 16.92
N ALA A 15 -19.59 -6.32 17.04
CA ALA A 15 -19.86 -7.59 17.73
C ALA A 15 -18.56 -8.42 17.81
N SER A 16 -17.91 -8.40 18.96
CA SER A 16 -16.97 -9.48 19.33
C SER A 16 -17.82 -10.53 20.06
N THR A 17 -17.95 -11.72 19.49
CA THR A 17 -18.62 -12.85 20.15
C THR A 17 -17.74 -14.07 19.96
N VAL A 18 -17.18 -14.56 21.07
CA VAL A 18 -16.49 -15.85 21.11
C VAL A 18 -17.55 -16.94 21.05
N ILE A 19 -17.47 -17.82 20.06
CA ILE A 19 -18.30 -19.03 19.97
C ILE A 19 -17.36 -20.23 20.15
N ALA A 20 -17.43 -20.87 21.32
CA ALA A 20 -16.89 -22.20 21.53
C ALA A 20 -17.95 -23.22 21.11
N LEU A 21 -17.68 -24.01 20.07
CA LEU A 21 -18.55 -25.12 19.67
C LEU A 21 -17.99 -26.41 20.28
N ALA A 22 -18.62 -26.84 21.38
CA ALA A 22 -18.44 -28.19 21.91
C ALA A 22 -19.22 -29.19 21.04
N GLY A 23 -18.52 -30.05 20.32
CA GLY A 23 -19.10 -31.16 19.55
C GLY A 23 -18.84 -32.49 20.24
N THR A 24 -19.92 -33.18 20.61
CA THR A 24 -19.92 -34.48 21.30
C THR A 24 -19.48 -35.66 20.42
N ILE A 25 -18.59 -36.46 21.03
CA ILE A 25 -18.07 -37.82 20.77
C ILE A 25 -18.86 -38.71 19.78
N GLY A 26 -18.16 -39.16 18.75
CA GLY A 26 -18.39 -40.42 18.02
C GLY A 26 -17.05 -41.16 17.88
N SER A 27 -17.02 -42.42 18.27
CA SER A 27 -15.82 -43.20 18.58
C SER A 27 -14.95 -43.55 17.36
N GLY A 28 -13.69 -43.12 17.40
CA GLY A 28 -12.61 -43.55 16.52
C GLY A 28 -11.46 -42.54 16.53
N PHE A 29 -10.40 -42.81 17.31
CA PHE A 29 -9.14 -42.03 17.42
C PHE A 29 -9.25 -40.53 17.05
N LEU A 30 -9.60 -39.71 18.05
CA LEU A 30 -9.63 -38.25 17.91
C LEU A 30 -8.19 -37.70 17.99
N ILE A 31 -7.68 -37.23 16.85
CA ILE A 31 -6.61 -36.22 16.80
C ILE A 31 -7.35 -34.88 16.89
N ASP A 32 -7.13 -34.13 17.98
CA ASP A 32 -7.85 -32.90 18.27
C ASP A 32 -7.24 -31.75 17.45
N HIS A 33 -7.77 -31.51 16.25
CA HIS A 33 -7.34 -30.41 15.39
C HIS A 33 -8.10 -29.14 15.75
N THR A 34 -7.47 -28.21 16.47
CA THR A 34 -8.03 -26.88 16.74
C THR A 34 -7.67 -25.91 15.62
N THR A 35 -8.67 -25.44 14.87
CA THR A 35 -8.50 -24.44 13.82
C THR A 35 -8.77 -23.02 14.30
N TYR A 36 -7.80 -22.13 14.11
CA TYR A 36 -7.92 -20.71 14.41
C TYR A 36 -8.06 -19.92 13.10
N THR A 37 -9.21 -19.24 12.92
CA THR A 37 -9.45 -18.34 11.79
C THR A 37 -9.14 -16.91 12.17
N VAL A 38 -8.27 -16.23 11.42
CA VAL A 38 -8.03 -14.79 11.56
C VAL A 38 -9.11 -14.07 10.73
N SER A 39 -10.11 -13.50 11.39
CA SER A 39 -11.26 -12.93 10.70
C SER A 39 -10.95 -11.60 10.00
N ASP A 40 -11.17 -11.56 8.68
CA ASP A 40 -11.79 -10.44 7.97
C ASP A 40 -12.81 -11.06 6.98
N ASN A 41 -14.05 -10.58 7.02
CA ASN A 41 -15.13 -11.07 6.16
C ASN A 41 -14.97 -10.53 4.74
N ASP A 42 -14.87 -11.42 3.74
CA ASP A 42 -15.70 -11.32 2.52
C ASP A 42 -15.53 -12.56 1.61
N GLY A 43 -16.65 -13.20 1.30
CA GLY A 43 -16.72 -14.30 0.34
C GLY A 43 -17.14 -13.83 -1.05
N LYS A 44 -16.32 -14.13 -2.07
CA LYS A 44 -16.73 -14.53 -3.44
C LYS A 44 -15.52 -14.89 -4.32
N LYS A 45 -15.60 -16.03 -5.02
CA LYS A 45 -14.60 -16.54 -5.97
C LYS A 45 -14.60 -15.78 -7.32
N SER A 46 -13.41 -15.34 -7.75
CA SER A 46 -12.69 -15.72 -8.99
C SER A 46 -11.98 -14.56 -9.72
N ALA A 47 -10.72 -14.36 -9.36
CA ALA A 47 -9.55 -14.04 -10.19
C ALA A 47 -8.37 -14.21 -9.21
N VAL A 48 -7.27 -14.85 -9.57
CA VAL A 48 -6.14 -15.06 -8.63
C VAL A 48 -5.58 -13.69 -8.25
N LYS A 49 -6.05 -13.16 -7.12
CA LYS A 49 -5.57 -11.93 -6.48
C LYS A 49 -4.43 -12.35 -5.59
N TYR A 50 -3.22 -11.87 -5.81
CA TYR A 50 -2.10 -12.06 -4.89
C TYR A 50 -2.20 -11.01 -3.77
N GLU A 51 -2.85 -11.36 -2.67
CA GLU A 51 -2.92 -10.53 -1.49
C GLU A 51 -1.74 -10.82 -0.54
N SER A 52 -1.70 -10.01 0.50
CA SER A 52 -0.72 -9.91 1.58
C SER A 52 0.01 -11.17 2.02
N THR A 53 1.23 -11.07 2.58
CA THR A 53 1.83 -12.16 3.40
C THR A 53 1.04 -12.44 4.70
N LYS A 54 -0.23 -12.04 4.79
CA LYS A 54 -1.11 -12.28 5.93
C LYS A 54 -1.52 -13.74 5.87
N VAL A 55 -1.17 -14.46 6.91
CA VAL A 55 -1.72 -15.78 7.17
C VAL A 55 -3.18 -15.59 7.60
N MET A 56 -4.10 -16.29 6.94
CA MET A 56 -5.53 -16.26 7.25
C MET A 56 -5.95 -17.38 8.19
N GLU A 57 -5.32 -18.54 8.05
CA GLU A 57 -5.56 -19.70 8.90
C GLU A 57 -4.21 -20.26 9.32
N ALA A 58 -4.05 -20.49 10.62
CA ALA A 58 -2.91 -21.19 11.20
C ALA A 58 -3.41 -22.38 12.01
N ASN A 59 -2.82 -23.55 11.78
CA ASN A 59 -3.16 -24.79 12.48
C ASN A 59 -1.88 -25.49 12.94
N ALA A 60 -1.88 -26.03 14.15
CA ALA A 60 -0.87 -26.97 14.60
C ALA A 60 -1.53 -28.34 14.86
N THR A 61 -0.79 -29.43 14.70
CA THR A 61 -1.27 -30.77 15.08
C THR A 61 -1.71 -30.81 16.55
N SER A 62 -1.00 -30.11 17.43
CA SER A 62 -1.39 -29.90 18.82
C SER A 62 -1.08 -28.49 19.31
N ASN A 63 -1.75 -28.07 20.38
CA ASN A 63 -1.52 -26.79 21.05
C ASN A 63 -1.73 -26.95 22.55
N LYS A 64 -0.94 -26.23 23.34
CA LYS A 64 -1.33 -25.92 24.72
C LYS A 64 -2.33 -24.77 24.75
N GLU A 65 -3.17 -24.75 25.78
CA GLU A 65 -4.24 -23.77 25.96
C GLU A 65 -3.72 -22.31 25.90
N ASP A 66 -2.65 -22.02 26.65
CA ASP A 66 -2.05 -20.67 26.72
C ASP A 66 -0.89 -20.45 25.73
N ASN A 67 -0.53 -21.45 24.93
CA ASN A 67 0.64 -21.39 24.03
C ASN A 67 0.28 -21.97 22.65
N HIS A 68 -0.74 -21.39 22.02
CA HIS A 68 -1.27 -21.83 20.74
C HIS A 68 -0.53 -21.25 19.52
N ILE A 69 -0.77 -21.81 18.33
CA ILE A 69 -0.06 -21.48 17.09
C ILE A 69 -0.06 -19.99 16.73
N MET A 70 -1.06 -19.22 17.15
CA MET A 70 -1.10 -17.77 16.86
C MET A 70 0.06 -16.99 17.48
N HIS A 71 0.71 -17.51 18.51
CA HIS A 71 1.94 -16.92 19.05
C HIS A 71 3.11 -16.98 18.08
N THR A 72 3.04 -17.83 17.04
CA THR A 72 4.06 -17.81 15.96
C THR A 72 3.86 -16.67 14.95
N LEU A 73 2.80 -15.86 15.08
CA LEU A 73 2.39 -14.85 14.11
C LEU A 73 2.16 -13.47 14.74
N ASP A 74 2.36 -13.32 16.05
CA ASP A 74 2.06 -12.10 16.79
C ASP A 74 3.22 -11.08 16.78
N SER A 75 4.37 -11.46 16.20
CA SER A 75 5.60 -10.65 16.16
C SER A 75 6.16 -10.31 17.55
N ALA A 76 5.80 -11.09 18.57
CA ALA A 76 6.26 -10.95 19.94
C ALA A 76 7.26 -12.06 20.31
N MET A 77 8.55 -11.72 20.29
CA MET A 77 9.66 -12.61 20.70
C MET A 77 9.66 -13.07 22.18
N HIS A 78 8.59 -12.82 22.94
CA HIS A 78 8.40 -13.26 24.32
C HIS A 78 7.23 -14.24 24.48
N THR A 79 6.48 -14.51 23.41
CA THR A 79 5.47 -15.57 23.32
C THR A 79 6.03 -16.73 22.50
N SER A 80 5.39 -17.90 22.61
CA SER A 80 5.70 -19.05 21.77
C SER A 80 4.50 -19.98 21.67
N TRP A 81 4.43 -20.70 20.56
CA TRP A 81 3.65 -21.93 20.46
C TRP A 81 4.38 -23.06 21.18
N GLU A 82 3.62 -23.88 21.89
CA GLU A 82 4.08 -25.12 22.50
C GLU A 82 3.17 -26.27 22.07
N GLU A 83 3.78 -27.39 21.71
CA GLU A 83 3.03 -28.63 21.46
C GLU A 83 2.43 -29.21 22.75
N ASN A 84 1.43 -30.05 22.56
CA ASN A 84 0.71 -30.76 23.63
C ASN A 84 0.48 -32.24 23.27
N SER A 85 1.44 -32.86 22.59
CA SER A 85 1.40 -34.24 22.11
C SER A 85 2.56 -35.05 22.68
N PRO A 86 2.38 -36.36 22.94
CA PRO A 86 3.50 -37.25 23.25
C PRO A 86 4.52 -37.26 22.09
N GLY A 87 5.81 -37.22 22.41
CA GLY A 87 6.90 -37.34 21.42
C GLY A 87 7.84 -36.14 21.32
N GLY A 88 7.68 -35.12 22.18
CA GLY A 88 8.60 -33.99 22.27
C GLY A 88 8.65 -33.15 20.99
N GLY A 89 7.58 -33.17 20.20
CA GLY A 89 7.40 -32.41 18.97
C GLY A 89 7.74 -33.13 17.65
N VAL A 90 8.27 -34.35 17.65
CA VAL A 90 8.49 -35.09 16.39
C VAL A 90 7.15 -35.53 15.81
N GLY A 91 6.91 -35.21 14.54
CA GLY A 91 5.64 -35.47 13.83
C GLY A 91 4.61 -34.35 13.95
N GLU A 92 4.88 -33.31 14.75
CA GLU A 92 4.04 -32.12 14.79
C GLU A 92 4.12 -31.37 13.45
N VAL A 93 3.00 -30.78 13.03
CA VAL A 93 2.90 -30.01 11.80
C VAL A 93 2.35 -28.63 12.13
N LEU A 94 3.08 -27.59 11.71
CA LEU A 94 2.58 -26.22 11.69
C LEU A 94 2.15 -25.87 10.27
N SER A 95 0.86 -25.58 10.07
CA SER A 95 0.25 -25.29 8.78
C SER A 95 -0.22 -23.84 8.73
N TYR A 96 0.21 -23.13 7.70
CA TYR A 96 -0.09 -21.71 7.48
C TYR A 96 -0.70 -21.55 6.10
N LYS A 97 -1.92 -21.02 6.04
CA LYS A 97 -2.65 -20.79 4.79
C LYS A 97 -2.91 -19.31 4.59
N PHE A 98 -2.64 -18.84 3.39
CA PHE A 98 -2.78 -17.46 2.97
C PHE A 98 -4.17 -17.19 2.38
N ASP A 99 -4.54 -15.92 2.29
CA ASP A 99 -5.78 -15.47 1.64
C ASP A 99 -5.83 -15.87 0.15
N SER A 100 -4.67 -16.05 -0.45
CA SER A 100 -4.47 -16.28 -1.86
C SER A 100 -3.06 -16.78 -2.17
N PRO A 101 -2.85 -17.40 -3.35
CA PRO A 101 -1.50 -17.78 -3.77
C PRO A 101 -0.57 -16.57 -3.80
N MET A 102 0.63 -16.72 -3.25
CA MET A 102 1.66 -15.68 -3.18
C MET A 102 3.05 -16.20 -3.56
N HIS A 103 3.88 -15.28 -4.04
CA HIS A 103 5.29 -15.55 -4.33
C HIS A 103 6.12 -15.47 -3.05
N ILE A 104 6.19 -16.59 -2.32
CA ILE A 104 7.09 -16.72 -1.17
C ILE A 104 8.53 -16.86 -1.65
N GLY A 105 9.42 -16.04 -1.10
CA GLY A 105 10.87 -16.12 -1.30
C GLY A 105 11.61 -16.79 -0.17
N ARG A 106 11.06 -16.74 1.05
CA ARG A 106 11.65 -17.36 2.22
C ARG A 106 10.64 -17.67 3.31
N VAL A 107 10.92 -18.68 4.11
CA VAL A 107 10.30 -18.91 5.42
C VAL A 107 11.34 -18.58 6.49
N LEU A 108 10.96 -17.80 7.48
CA LEU A 108 11.81 -17.42 8.60
C LEU A 108 11.26 -18.05 9.88
N ILE A 109 12.10 -18.73 10.66
CA ILE A 109 11.68 -19.41 11.90
C ILE A 109 12.54 -18.93 13.08
N ALA A 110 11.91 -18.31 14.09
CA ALA A 110 12.53 -18.14 15.40
C ALA A 110 12.32 -19.42 16.22
N ASN A 111 13.29 -20.32 16.14
CA ASN A 111 13.24 -21.67 16.66
C ASN A 111 13.34 -21.71 18.20
N GLY A 112 12.55 -22.55 18.87
CA GLY A 112 12.50 -22.62 20.33
C GLY A 112 11.67 -21.51 20.98
N ASP A 113 11.66 -21.49 22.31
CA ASP A 113 11.18 -20.35 23.11
C ASP A 113 12.33 -19.35 23.30
N VAL A 114 12.33 -18.27 22.51
CA VAL A 114 13.42 -17.28 22.49
C VAL A 114 13.22 -16.15 23.50
N SER A 115 12.21 -16.24 24.38
CA SER A 115 11.95 -15.23 25.41
C SER A 115 13.17 -15.00 26.31
N SER A 116 13.90 -16.08 26.63
CA SER A 116 15.16 -16.07 27.36
C SER A 116 16.07 -17.23 26.92
N LYS A 117 17.37 -17.13 27.23
CA LYS A 117 18.32 -18.22 26.97
C LYS A 117 17.98 -19.49 27.75
N GLU A 118 17.48 -19.33 28.98
CA GLU A 118 17.06 -20.44 29.83
C GLU A 118 15.88 -21.18 29.21
N ASN A 119 14.83 -20.46 28.81
CA ASN A 119 13.65 -21.07 28.19
C ASN A 119 13.99 -21.76 26.87
N PHE A 120 14.89 -21.18 26.08
CA PHE A 120 15.38 -21.79 24.85
C PHE A 120 15.99 -23.17 25.10
N TYR A 121 16.90 -23.30 26.08
CA TYR A 121 17.54 -24.59 26.37
C TYR A 121 16.66 -25.55 27.17
N LYS A 122 15.67 -25.03 27.91
CA LYS A 122 14.73 -25.82 28.69
C LYS A 122 13.79 -26.66 27.83
N LYS A 123 13.31 -26.16 26.70
CA LYS A 123 12.31 -26.85 25.84
C LYS A 123 12.97 -27.40 24.57
N ASN A 124 12.42 -28.43 23.96
CA ASN A 124 12.89 -28.88 22.65
C ASN A 124 12.82 -27.77 21.60
N ARG A 125 13.73 -27.85 20.62
CA ARG A 125 13.78 -26.97 19.44
C ARG A 125 13.83 -27.83 18.19
N ILE A 126 13.41 -27.31 17.05
CA ILE A 126 13.48 -28.02 15.78
C ILE A 126 14.95 -28.25 15.43
N ALA A 127 15.34 -29.50 15.17
CA ALA A 127 16.64 -29.84 14.57
C ALA A 127 16.50 -30.04 13.07
N LYS A 128 15.45 -30.75 12.64
CA LYS A 128 15.12 -30.96 11.23
C LYS A 128 13.63 -30.85 10.99
N ALA A 129 13.26 -30.33 9.82
CA ALA A 129 11.87 -30.28 9.38
C ALA A 129 11.73 -30.52 7.88
N ASP A 130 10.57 -31.05 7.50
CA ASP A 130 10.09 -31.19 6.14
C ASP A 130 9.12 -30.03 5.84
N VAL A 131 9.53 -29.08 5.01
CA VAL A 131 8.73 -27.91 4.63
C VAL A 131 8.07 -28.14 3.26
N LYS A 132 6.74 -28.20 3.26
CA LYS A 132 5.89 -28.49 2.10
C LYS A 132 5.13 -27.22 1.70
N TYR A 133 5.17 -26.89 0.42
CA TYR A 133 4.52 -25.70 -0.13
C TYR A 133 3.43 -26.15 -1.11
N TYR A 134 2.23 -25.60 -0.98
CA TYR A 134 1.07 -25.97 -1.79
C TYR A 134 0.48 -24.78 -2.53
N ASN A 135 -0.20 -25.09 -3.64
CA ASN A 135 -1.11 -24.20 -4.34
C ASN A 135 -2.41 -24.98 -4.59
N GLY A 136 -3.47 -24.61 -3.88
CA GLY A 136 -4.62 -25.47 -3.67
C GLY A 136 -4.17 -26.79 -3.04
N ASP A 137 -4.63 -27.90 -3.60
CA ASP A 137 -4.27 -29.23 -3.10
C ASP A 137 -2.95 -29.77 -3.68
N LYS A 138 -2.29 -29.02 -4.56
CA LYS A 138 -1.07 -29.46 -5.25
C LYS A 138 0.16 -29.07 -4.46
N LEU A 139 0.97 -30.07 -4.06
CA LEU A 139 2.33 -29.84 -3.57
C LEU A 139 3.20 -29.28 -4.71
N VAL A 140 3.69 -28.05 -4.55
CA VAL A 140 4.51 -27.34 -5.53
C VAL A 140 6.01 -27.34 -5.20
N LEU A 141 6.36 -27.51 -3.92
CA LEU A 141 7.75 -27.65 -3.47
C LEU A 141 7.81 -28.43 -2.16
N PHE A 142 8.91 -29.15 -1.98
CA PHE A 142 9.26 -29.86 -0.76
C PHE A 142 10.74 -29.59 -0.45
N GLN A 143 11.04 -29.21 0.80
CA GLN A 143 12.40 -28.94 1.26
C GLN A 143 12.64 -29.62 2.60
N LYS A 144 13.79 -30.28 2.73
CA LYS A 144 14.29 -30.73 4.03
C LYS A 144 15.21 -29.65 4.57
N VAL A 145 14.99 -29.23 5.81
CA VAL A 145 15.75 -28.15 6.44
C VAL A 145 16.36 -28.63 7.74
N GLU A 146 17.56 -28.13 8.04
CA GLU A 146 18.26 -28.37 9.30
C GLU A 146 18.46 -27.03 10.00
N LEU A 147 18.13 -26.98 11.29
CA LEU A 147 18.22 -25.76 12.09
C LEU A 147 19.30 -25.94 13.16
N GLY A 148 20.16 -24.94 13.31
CA GLY A 148 21.23 -24.95 14.30
C GLY A 148 20.72 -24.76 15.74
N ASP A 149 21.43 -25.35 16.69
CA ASP A 149 21.11 -25.26 18.12
C ASP A 149 21.89 -24.14 18.82
N THR A 150 21.54 -22.90 18.53
CA THR A 150 22.18 -21.73 19.16
C THR A 150 21.14 -20.71 19.54
N TYR A 151 21.12 -20.32 20.82
CA TYR A 151 20.22 -19.27 21.29
C TYR A 151 20.47 -17.96 20.52
N THR A 152 19.45 -17.51 19.81
CA THR A 152 19.42 -16.23 19.10
C THR A 152 17.96 -15.79 18.92
N LYS A 153 17.72 -14.47 18.93
CA LYS A 153 16.43 -13.89 18.53
C LYS A 153 16.33 -13.63 17.02
N LYS A 154 17.41 -13.91 16.28
CA LYS A 154 17.41 -13.81 14.81
C LYS A 154 16.82 -15.10 14.24
N PRO A 155 15.84 -15.03 13.33
CA PRO A 155 15.25 -16.23 12.77
C PRO A 155 16.25 -16.97 11.87
N HIS A 156 16.04 -18.27 11.71
CA HIS A 156 16.66 -19.07 10.67
C HIS A 156 15.98 -18.80 9.33
N HIS A 157 16.75 -18.69 8.26
CA HIS A 157 16.24 -18.38 6.92
C HIS A 157 16.20 -19.63 6.06
N ILE A 158 15.01 -19.98 5.58
CA ILE A 158 14.79 -21.04 4.59
C ILE A 158 14.48 -20.34 3.27
N GLU A 159 15.48 -20.19 2.41
CA GLU A 159 15.35 -19.50 1.13
C GLU A 159 14.69 -20.43 0.08
N LEU A 160 13.85 -19.86 -0.79
CA LEU A 160 13.26 -20.55 -1.94
C LEU A 160 13.97 -20.06 -3.22
N GLU A 161 14.67 -20.96 -3.91
CA GLU A 161 15.35 -20.64 -5.17
C GLU A 161 14.39 -20.50 -6.36
N LYS A 162 13.11 -20.83 -6.18
CA LYS A 162 12.10 -20.85 -7.25
C LYS A 162 10.97 -19.89 -6.94
N LYS A 163 10.57 -19.13 -7.97
CA LYS A 163 9.32 -18.38 -7.95
C LYS A 163 8.16 -19.35 -8.05
N LEU A 164 7.41 -19.49 -6.96
CA LEU A 164 6.26 -20.38 -6.86
C LEU A 164 5.08 -19.61 -6.31
N ASP A 165 3.91 -19.91 -6.84
CA ASP A 165 2.64 -19.49 -6.23
C ASP A 165 2.33 -20.48 -5.11
N VAL A 166 2.23 -19.97 -3.89
CA VAL A 166 2.01 -20.75 -2.67
C VAL A 166 0.83 -20.16 -1.91
N ASP A 167 -0.19 -20.96 -1.60
CA ASP A 167 -1.31 -20.56 -0.74
C ASP A 167 -1.33 -21.30 0.61
N ARG A 168 -0.54 -22.37 0.78
CA ARG A 168 -0.32 -23.04 2.06
C ARG A 168 1.11 -23.53 2.22
N ILE A 169 1.63 -23.42 3.44
CA ILE A 169 2.93 -23.97 3.86
C ILE A 169 2.70 -24.85 5.08
N ASP A 170 3.17 -26.10 5.01
CA ASP A 170 3.20 -27.02 6.13
C ASP A 170 4.67 -27.25 6.54
N ILE A 171 4.98 -27.09 7.82
CA ILE A 171 6.28 -27.35 8.43
C ILE A 171 6.11 -28.57 9.33
N GLU A 172 6.57 -29.73 8.87
CA GLU A 172 6.54 -30.98 9.64
C GLU A 172 7.86 -31.19 10.35
N ILE A 173 7.82 -31.34 11.67
CA ILE A 173 9.03 -31.52 12.48
C ILE A 173 9.45 -32.99 12.43
N THR A 174 10.68 -33.24 11.96
CA THR A 174 11.20 -34.60 11.77
C THR A 174 12.28 -34.98 12.79
N GLU A 175 12.94 -34.00 13.40
CA GLU A 175 13.95 -34.21 14.44
C GLU A 175 14.02 -32.98 15.36
N VAL A 176 14.34 -33.18 16.64
CA VAL A 176 14.45 -32.11 17.63
C VAL A 176 15.79 -32.11 18.35
N HIS A 177 16.27 -30.93 18.70
CA HIS A 177 17.32 -30.75 19.70
C HIS A 177 16.67 -30.88 21.07
N GLN A 178 17.10 -31.85 21.89
CA GLN A 178 16.47 -32.12 23.19
C GLN A 178 16.80 -31.06 24.24
N GLY A 179 15.77 -30.48 24.85
CA GLY A 179 15.91 -29.57 25.99
C GLY A 179 16.04 -30.30 27.32
N GLU A 180 16.21 -29.54 28.40
CA GLU A 180 16.18 -30.08 29.77
C GLU A 180 14.83 -30.74 30.09
N ASN A 181 13.75 -30.19 29.53
CA ASN A 181 12.43 -30.79 29.45
C ASN A 181 12.22 -31.32 28.03
N SER A 182 12.40 -32.63 27.87
CA SER A 182 12.32 -33.31 26.57
C SER A 182 10.89 -33.46 26.03
N ASP A 183 9.88 -33.06 26.79
CA ASP A 183 8.48 -33.38 26.50
C ASP A 183 7.74 -32.23 25.80
N ILE A 184 8.40 -31.09 25.57
CA ILE A 184 7.76 -29.89 24.99
C ILE A 184 8.65 -29.29 23.92
N LEU A 185 8.20 -29.26 22.67
CA LEU A 185 8.74 -28.40 21.61
C LEU A 185 8.13 -27.00 21.66
N ALA A 186 8.94 -25.98 21.38
CA ALA A 186 8.46 -24.62 21.21
C ALA A 186 8.95 -23.95 19.92
N VAL A 187 8.13 -23.03 19.39
CA VAL A 187 8.49 -22.13 18.28
C VAL A 187 7.96 -20.74 18.60
N SER A 188 8.82 -19.73 18.53
CA SER A 188 8.44 -18.36 18.88
C SER A 188 7.82 -17.62 17.71
N GLU A 189 8.37 -17.71 16.51
CA GLU A 189 7.87 -16.97 15.34
C GLU A 189 8.05 -17.76 14.05
N VAL A 190 7.09 -17.63 13.14
CA VAL A 190 7.20 -18.03 11.74
C VAL A 190 6.77 -16.86 10.87
N THR A 191 7.65 -16.42 9.97
CA THR A 191 7.38 -15.32 9.06
C THR A 191 7.60 -15.74 7.61
N PHE A 192 6.84 -15.17 6.70
CA PHE A 192 6.90 -15.49 5.27
C PHE A 192 7.35 -14.25 4.49
N GLY A 193 8.52 -14.32 3.87
CA GLY A 193 9.08 -13.23 3.06
C GLY A 193 8.55 -13.28 1.63
N ASN A 194 8.16 -12.13 1.09
CA ASN A 194 7.67 -11.97 -0.28
C ASN A 194 8.75 -11.35 -1.18
N LEU A 195 9.06 -12.00 -2.30
CA LEU A 195 10.12 -11.58 -3.24
C LEU A 195 9.84 -10.21 -3.87
N GLU A 196 8.59 -9.94 -4.24
CA GLU A 196 8.18 -8.68 -4.83
C GLU A 196 8.30 -7.53 -3.84
N ARG A 197 7.96 -7.73 -2.56
CA ARG A 197 8.12 -6.70 -1.53
C ARG A 197 9.58 -6.38 -1.26
N ASP A 198 10.43 -7.41 -1.16
CA ASP A 198 11.88 -7.23 -1.00
C ASP A 198 12.48 -6.51 -2.23
N THR A 199 12.05 -6.90 -3.43
CA THR A 199 12.50 -6.27 -4.68
C THR A 199 12.04 -4.83 -4.77
N PHE A 200 10.82 -4.53 -4.32
CA PHE A 200 10.29 -3.16 -4.19
C PHE A 200 11.16 -2.33 -3.25
N GLU A 201 11.47 -2.84 -2.05
CA GLU A 201 12.28 -2.13 -1.06
C GLU A 201 13.70 -1.86 -1.60
N LYS A 202 14.33 -2.86 -2.21
CA LYS A 202 15.64 -2.71 -2.86
C LYS A 202 15.59 -1.70 -4.01
N ALA A 203 14.53 -1.73 -4.82
CA ALA A 203 14.29 -0.81 -5.91
C ALA A 203 14.11 0.63 -5.42
N PHE A 204 13.38 0.84 -4.33
CA PHE A 204 13.20 2.14 -3.69
C PHE A 204 14.54 2.64 -3.13
N LYS A 205 15.24 1.85 -2.29
CA LYS A 205 16.53 2.23 -1.69
C LYS A 205 17.58 2.64 -2.74
N LYS A 206 17.60 1.97 -3.90
CA LYS A 206 18.50 2.32 -5.02
C LYS A 206 18.19 3.67 -5.67
N ARG A 207 16.91 4.08 -5.68
CA ARG A 207 16.43 5.28 -6.39
C ARG A 207 16.12 6.46 -5.46
N ARG A 208 16.13 6.23 -4.16
CA ARG A 208 15.83 7.24 -3.14
C ARG A 208 16.67 8.50 -3.36
N GLU A 209 16.00 9.62 -3.58
CA GLU A 209 16.65 10.91 -3.70
C GLU A 209 17.08 11.45 -2.33
N ASN A 210 18.07 12.35 -2.33
CA ASN A 210 18.65 12.91 -1.11
C ASN A 210 17.66 13.71 -0.25
N TRP A 211 16.57 14.22 -0.83
CA TRP A 211 15.54 14.97 -0.10
C TRP A 211 14.58 14.05 0.66
N VAL A 212 14.59 12.73 0.39
CA VAL A 212 13.80 11.75 1.14
C VAL A 212 14.55 11.37 2.41
N THR A 213 14.07 11.87 3.55
CA THR A 213 14.68 11.61 4.86
C THR A 213 14.61 10.13 5.25
N PRO A 214 15.47 9.63 6.16
CA PRO A 214 15.37 8.26 6.67
C PRO A 214 13.98 7.94 7.22
N LYS A 215 13.37 8.87 7.99
CA LYS A 215 12.00 8.72 8.50
C LYS A 215 10.98 8.52 7.37
N LYS A 216 10.99 9.37 6.34
CA LYS A 216 10.09 9.23 5.18
C LYS A 216 10.32 7.92 4.43
N ALA A 217 11.58 7.47 4.33
CA ALA A 217 11.92 6.22 3.68
C ALA A 217 11.38 5.00 4.45
N ASP A 218 11.50 4.99 5.77
CA ASP A 218 10.98 3.92 6.63
C ASP A 218 9.44 3.90 6.58
N GLU A 219 8.79 5.07 6.63
CA GLU A 219 7.34 5.20 6.47
C GLU A 219 6.88 4.68 5.09
N PHE A 220 7.59 5.00 4.01
CA PHE A 220 7.26 4.53 2.66
C PHE A 220 7.30 3.00 2.56
N ILE A 221 8.33 2.36 3.11
CA ILE A 221 8.48 0.90 3.12
C ILE A 221 7.42 0.24 4.01
N LYS A 222 7.15 0.81 5.19
CA LYS A 222 6.19 0.29 6.17
C LYS A 222 4.75 0.35 5.64
N THR A 223 4.40 1.41 4.92
CA THR A 223 3.03 1.65 4.42
C THR A 223 2.75 1.03 3.07
N ALA A 224 3.77 0.53 2.36
CA ALA A 224 3.65 0.05 0.97
C ALA A 224 2.50 -0.94 0.73
N ASP A 225 2.30 -1.89 1.64
CA ASP A 225 1.21 -2.88 1.56
C ASP A 225 -0.18 -2.23 1.62
N LYS A 226 -0.37 -1.21 2.48
CA LYS A 226 -1.64 -0.50 2.60
C LYS A 226 -2.00 0.23 1.30
N TYR A 227 -1.00 0.81 0.62
CA TYR A 227 -1.21 1.47 -0.66
C TYR A 227 -1.46 0.47 -1.80
N ALA A 228 -0.82 -0.71 -1.74
CA ALA A 228 -1.11 -1.81 -2.65
C ALA A 228 -2.56 -2.29 -2.48
N ASP A 229 -3.04 -2.46 -1.23
CA ASP A 229 -4.44 -2.82 -0.95
C ASP A 229 -5.42 -1.77 -1.46
N LYS A 230 -5.15 -0.49 -1.21
CA LYS A 230 -5.97 0.61 -1.72
C LYS A 230 -6.09 0.53 -3.25
N ALA A 231 -4.98 0.26 -3.95
CA ALA A 231 -5.00 0.09 -5.40
C ALA A 231 -5.85 -1.12 -5.85
N ILE A 232 -5.84 -2.24 -5.10
CA ILE A 232 -6.68 -3.41 -5.39
C ILE A 232 -8.16 -3.09 -5.16
N GLN A 233 -8.50 -2.44 -4.04
CA GLN A 233 -9.87 -2.06 -3.69
C GLN A 233 -10.48 -1.12 -4.74
N MET A 234 -9.67 -0.24 -5.33
CA MET A 234 -10.07 0.64 -6.42
C MET A 234 -10.13 -0.07 -7.79
N ASN A 235 -9.80 -1.37 -7.87
CA ASN A 235 -9.59 -2.12 -9.11
C ASN A 235 -8.52 -1.52 -10.05
N ALA A 236 -7.56 -0.78 -9.49
CA ALA A 236 -6.45 -0.21 -10.26
C ALA A 236 -5.42 -1.29 -10.63
N VAL A 237 -5.18 -2.24 -9.73
CA VAL A 237 -4.25 -3.37 -9.92
C VAL A 237 -4.90 -4.67 -9.50
N ALA A 238 -4.47 -5.78 -10.09
CA ALA A 238 -5.03 -7.10 -9.78
C ALA A 238 -4.59 -7.65 -8.42
N SER A 239 -3.43 -7.21 -7.92
CA SER A 239 -2.80 -7.78 -6.73
C SER A 239 -1.67 -6.93 -6.16
N ARG A 240 -1.22 -7.22 -4.93
CA ARG A 240 -0.05 -6.55 -4.33
C ARG A 240 1.23 -6.87 -5.09
N ALA A 241 1.39 -8.12 -5.51
CA ALA A 241 2.52 -8.54 -6.32
C ALA A 241 2.60 -7.72 -7.62
N GLU A 242 1.46 -7.53 -8.30
CA GLU A 242 1.40 -6.73 -9.51
C GLU A 242 1.73 -5.26 -9.25
N TYR A 243 1.21 -4.68 -8.17
CA TYR A 243 1.56 -3.34 -7.71
C TYR A 243 3.09 -3.19 -7.54
N TYR A 244 3.73 -4.12 -6.82
CA TYR A 244 5.17 -4.09 -6.62
C TYR A 244 5.97 -4.28 -7.91
N ARG A 245 5.52 -5.17 -8.81
CA ARG A 245 6.14 -5.36 -10.14
C ARG A 245 6.04 -4.10 -11.00
N MET A 246 4.90 -3.41 -10.99
CA MET A 246 4.76 -2.12 -11.65
C MET A 246 5.76 -1.10 -11.10
N TYR A 247 5.85 -0.96 -9.77
CA TYR A 247 6.81 -0.04 -9.14
C TYR A 247 8.26 -0.37 -9.50
N VAL A 248 8.65 -1.64 -9.52
CA VAL A 248 10.03 -2.06 -9.83
C VAL A 248 10.37 -1.83 -11.30
N SER A 249 9.47 -2.18 -12.20
CA SER A 249 9.65 -2.05 -13.65
C SER A 249 9.56 -0.60 -14.16
N ARG A 250 8.97 0.29 -13.34
CA ARG A 250 8.64 1.68 -13.68
C ARG A 250 7.62 1.82 -14.80
N LYS A 251 6.94 0.72 -15.19
CA LYS A 251 5.91 0.71 -16.24
C LYS A 251 4.56 0.48 -15.60
N TYR A 252 3.81 1.56 -15.44
CA TYR A 252 2.51 1.50 -14.77
C TYR A 252 1.42 1.37 -15.84
N THR A 253 0.61 0.32 -15.75
CA THR A 253 -0.44 0.04 -16.73
C THR A 253 -1.74 -0.29 -16.04
N TYR A 254 -2.87 0.07 -16.66
CA TYR A 254 -4.18 0.01 -16.02
C TYR A 254 -5.25 -0.43 -17.01
N GLY A 255 -6.27 -1.12 -16.50
CA GLY A 255 -7.42 -1.52 -17.31
C GLY A 255 -8.25 -0.33 -17.77
N LYS A 256 -8.79 -0.40 -19.00
CA LYS A 256 -9.62 0.67 -19.58
C LYS A 256 -10.82 1.03 -18.69
N ASP A 257 -11.52 0.03 -18.17
CA ASP A 257 -12.72 0.25 -17.34
C ASP A 257 -12.41 1.03 -16.04
N PHE A 258 -11.26 0.75 -15.42
CA PHE A 258 -10.80 1.50 -14.26
C PHE A 258 -10.50 2.95 -14.63
N LEU A 259 -9.76 3.17 -15.73
CA LEU A 259 -9.39 4.52 -16.16
C LEU A 259 -10.59 5.36 -16.55
N GLU A 260 -11.58 4.79 -17.25
CA GLU A 260 -12.80 5.52 -17.61
C GLU A 260 -13.60 5.90 -16.36
N LYS A 261 -13.76 5.00 -15.38
CA LYS A 261 -14.40 5.31 -14.09
C LYS A 261 -13.66 6.43 -13.34
N LEU A 262 -12.33 6.39 -13.34
CA LEU A 262 -11.53 7.41 -12.68
C LEU A 262 -11.70 8.77 -13.37
N LYS A 263 -11.63 8.81 -14.71
CA LYS A 263 -11.83 10.04 -15.48
C LYS A 263 -13.21 10.66 -15.28
N GLU A 264 -14.26 9.89 -15.02
CA GLU A 264 -15.59 10.44 -14.72
C GLU A 264 -15.57 11.35 -13.49
N ILE A 265 -14.77 11.02 -12.46
CA ILE A 265 -14.61 11.87 -11.27
C ILE A 265 -14.05 13.25 -11.68
N TYR A 266 -12.99 13.24 -12.48
CA TYR A 266 -12.36 14.47 -12.98
C TYR A 266 -13.28 15.24 -13.95
N LYS A 267 -14.01 14.56 -14.84
CA LYS A 267 -14.97 15.21 -15.74
C LYS A 267 -16.13 15.85 -14.98
N ALA A 268 -16.54 15.28 -13.85
CA ALA A 268 -17.60 15.83 -13.03
C ALA A 268 -17.14 17.09 -12.27
N SER A 269 -15.98 17.05 -11.61
CA SER A 269 -15.54 18.14 -10.74
C SER A 269 -14.55 19.13 -11.37
N GLY A 270 -13.88 18.76 -12.46
CA GLY A 270 -12.64 19.38 -12.89
C GLY A 270 -11.41 18.74 -12.21
N ALA A 271 -10.23 19.27 -12.52
CA ALA A 271 -8.94 18.79 -12.01
C ALA A 271 -8.19 19.88 -11.23
N SER A 272 -7.32 19.47 -10.31
CA SER A 272 -6.60 20.36 -9.41
C SER A 272 -5.13 19.99 -9.24
N HIS A 273 -4.26 21.00 -9.13
CA HIS A 273 -2.87 20.87 -8.72
C HIS A 273 -2.49 21.97 -7.73
N ILE A 274 -2.10 21.57 -6.52
CA ILE A 274 -1.62 22.49 -5.48
C ILE A 274 -0.14 22.81 -5.67
N THR A 275 0.20 24.09 -5.59
CA THR A 275 1.56 24.58 -5.86
C THR A 275 1.94 25.76 -4.96
N SER A 276 3.22 26.12 -5.00
CA SER A 276 3.76 27.28 -4.30
C SER A 276 3.73 28.54 -5.17
N LYS A 277 3.77 29.73 -4.55
CA LYS A 277 3.96 30.99 -5.28
C LYS A 277 5.21 30.96 -6.16
N LYS A 278 6.30 30.39 -5.65
CA LYS A 278 7.58 30.25 -6.35
C LYS A 278 7.45 29.41 -7.61
N ASP A 279 6.80 28.25 -7.53
CA ASP A 279 6.59 27.36 -8.67
C ASP A 279 5.64 27.97 -9.71
N LEU A 280 4.64 28.73 -9.26
CA LEU A 280 3.79 29.55 -10.12
C LEU A 280 4.62 30.54 -10.91
N MET A 281 5.41 31.39 -10.25
CA MET A 281 6.23 32.39 -10.95
C MET A 281 7.19 31.74 -11.95
N ALA A 282 7.81 30.61 -11.56
CA ALA A 282 8.71 29.88 -12.44
C ALA A 282 8.06 29.43 -13.76
N ALA A 283 6.75 29.15 -13.79
CA ALA A 283 6.04 28.78 -15.03
C ALA A 283 6.02 29.91 -16.07
N PHE A 284 6.05 31.18 -15.64
CA PHE A 284 6.04 32.36 -16.52
C PHE A 284 7.43 32.96 -16.74
N ASP A 285 8.32 32.83 -15.75
CA ASP A 285 9.57 33.58 -15.74
C ASP A 285 10.79 32.73 -16.13
N ASN A 286 10.70 31.40 -16.07
CA ASN A 286 11.80 30.50 -16.41
C ASN A 286 11.73 30.02 -17.88
N PRO A 287 12.66 30.44 -18.76
CA PRO A 287 12.67 30.02 -20.16
C PRO A 287 12.83 28.51 -20.36
N GLN A 288 13.46 27.79 -19.42
CA GLN A 288 13.62 26.33 -19.50
C GLN A 288 12.29 25.59 -19.37
N ARG A 289 11.28 26.21 -18.75
CA ARG A 289 9.90 25.70 -18.71
C ARG A 289 9.11 26.02 -19.98
N LYS A 290 9.73 26.72 -20.94
CA LYS A 290 9.12 27.19 -22.20
C LYS A 290 7.79 27.92 -22.00
N PHE A 291 7.63 28.63 -20.88
CA PHE A 291 6.42 29.37 -20.54
C PHE A 291 5.17 28.47 -20.46
N THR A 292 5.30 27.31 -19.80
CA THR A 292 4.19 26.37 -19.60
C THR A 292 3.94 26.11 -18.11
N ILE A 293 2.66 26.02 -17.74
CA ILE A 293 2.23 25.43 -16.47
C ILE A 293 2.09 23.93 -16.69
N GLY A 294 2.98 23.18 -16.04
CA GLY A 294 3.24 21.77 -16.35
C GLY A 294 4.63 21.60 -16.97
N ARG A 295 4.95 20.38 -17.42
CA ARG A 295 6.25 20.02 -17.98
C ARG A 295 6.18 19.86 -19.49
N GLN A 296 5.79 20.93 -20.19
CA GLN A 296 5.65 20.94 -21.65
C GLN A 296 4.73 19.78 -22.11
N GLU A 297 5.12 19.00 -23.12
CA GLU A 297 4.36 17.83 -23.59
C GLU A 297 4.15 16.75 -22.52
N ASN A 298 4.99 16.73 -21.48
CA ASN A 298 4.93 15.74 -20.39
C ASN A 298 3.79 16.01 -19.39
N GLY A 299 3.18 17.19 -19.44
CA GLY A 299 1.96 17.50 -18.71
C GLY A 299 2.15 17.88 -17.24
N LEU A 300 1.05 17.85 -16.50
CA LEU A 300 0.94 18.25 -15.10
C LEU A 300 0.23 17.15 -14.29
N PHE A 301 0.84 16.76 -13.17
CA PHE A 301 0.23 15.85 -12.20
C PHE A 301 -0.96 16.53 -11.53
N VAL A 302 -2.12 15.88 -11.47
CA VAL A 302 -3.37 16.44 -10.93
C VAL A 302 -4.16 15.39 -10.13
N THR A 303 -4.87 15.85 -9.11
CA THR A 303 -6.00 15.14 -8.50
C THR A 303 -7.32 15.72 -9.01
N SER A 304 -8.46 15.10 -8.69
CA SER A 304 -9.75 15.73 -8.99
C SER A 304 -9.94 16.97 -8.13
N PHE A 305 -10.63 17.98 -8.67
CA PHE A 305 -10.95 19.17 -7.90
C PHE A 305 -11.78 18.84 -6.64
N ALA A 306 -12.68 17.86 -6.73
CA ALA A 306 -13.51 17.44 -5.59
C ALA A 306 -12.69 16.86 -4.43
N GLU A 307 -11.66 16.06 -4.72
CA GLU A 307 -10.78 15.48 -3.70
C GLU A 307 -10.00 16.57 -2.96
N ASP A 308 -9.36 17.50 -3.70
CA ASP A 308 -8.64 18.62 -3.10
C ASP A 308 -9.58 19.49 -2.24
N MET A 309 -10.80 19.69 -2.73
CA MET A 309 -11.83 20.43 -2.02
C MET A 309 -12.32 19.73 -0.74
N ALA A 310 -12.29 18.40 -0.67
CA ALA A 310 -12.63 17.63 0.52
C ALA A 310 -11.46 17.55 1.50
N LEU A 311 -10.24 17.41 0.99
CA LEU A 311 -9.04 17.23 1.79
C LEU A 311 -8.56 18.53 2.44
N LEU A 312 -8.65 19.66 1.74
CA LEU A 312 -8.00 20.90 2.17
C LEU A 312 -8.88 21.86 2.95
N PHE A 313 -10.17 21.57 3.06
CA PHE A 313 -11.13 22.38 3.81
C PHE A 313 -11.66 21.63 5.02
N ASN A 314 -12.08 22.35 6.05
CA ASN A 314 -12.87 21.77 7.14
C ASN A 314 -14.37 21.80 6.82
N ASP A 315 -15.19 21.20 7.68
CA ASP A 315 -16.65 21.11 7.50
C ASP A 315 -17.37 22.48 7.48
N LYS A 316 -16.70 23.55 7.91
CA LYS A 316 -17.21 24.92 7.87
C LYS A 316 -16.79 25.67 6.60
N GLY A 317 -16.10 25.00 5.67
CA GLY A 317 -15.59 25.61 4.45
C GLY A 317 -14.34 26.48 4.65
N GLN A 318 -13.68 26.39 5.80
CA GLN A 318 -12.43 27.11 6.06
C GLN A 318 -11.25 26.31 5.54
N LEU A 319 -10.28 26.99 4.93
CA LEU A 319 -9.06 26.37 4.45
C LEU A 319 -8.24 25.87 5.65
N LYS A 320 -7.72 24.65 5.56
CA LYS A 320 -6.86 24.10 6.61
C LYS A 320 -5.58 24.95 6.77
N PRO A 321 -5.00 24.98 7.98
CA PRO A 321 -3.71 25.62 8.22
C PRO A 321 -2.61 25.13 7.27
N VAL A 322 -1.67 26.01 6.92
CA VAL A 322 -0.62 25.76 5.92
C VAL A 322 0.24 24.54 6.27
N ASP A 323 0.57 24.35 7.55
CA ASP A 323 1.30 23.19 8.06
C ASP A 323 0.53 21.88 7.81
N LYS A 324 -0.79 21.89 8.03
CA LYS A 324 -1.65 20.73 7.76
C LYS A 324 -1.82 20.44 6.27
N ILE A 325 -1.83 21.45 5.42
CA ILE A 325 -1.83 21.26 3.96
C ILE A 325 -0.48 20.71 3.50
N THR A 326 0.62 21.22 4.05
CA THR A 326 1.99 20.74 3.75
C THR A 326 2.14 19.26 4.11
N GLU A 327 1.69 18.89 5.30
CA GLU A 327 1.66 17.50 5.80
C GLU A 327 0.81 16.60 4.88
N ALA A 328 -0.43 16.99 4.59
CA ALA A 328 -1.34 16.20 3.75
C ALA A 328 -0.82 16.02 2.31
N LYS A 329 -0.14 17.04 1.75
CA LYS A 329 0.45 16.97 0.40
C LYS A 329 1.84 16.33 0.37
N GLY A 330 2.40 15.95 1.52
CA GLY A 330 3.69 15.24 1.62
C GLY A 330 4.90 16.02 1.11
N VAL A 331 4.81 17.36 1.07
CA VAL A 331 5.87 18.23 0.53
C VAL A 331 6.88 18.66 1.62
N GLU A 332 7.86 19.48 1.25
CA GLU A 332 8.82 20.06 2.19
C GLU A 332 8.20 21.18 3.04
N ASP A 333 8.63 21.28 4.30
CA ASP A 333 8.18 22.34 5.20
C ASP A 333 8.46 23.72 4.61
N GLY A 334 7.49 24.60 4.74
CA GLY A 334 7.57 25.97 4.23
C GLY A 334 7.30 26.13 2.74
N LYS A 335 7.06 25.06 1.98
CA LYS A 335 6.73 25.14 0.54
C LYS A 335 5.57 26.09 0.24
N TYR A 336 4.60 26.19 1.15
CA TYR A 336 3.40 27.01 0.98
C TYR A 336 3.37 28.26 1.88
N ASN A 337 4.51 28.67 2.46
CA ASN A 337 4.57 29.84 3.36
C ASN A 337 4.10 31.14 2.70
N ASP A 338 4.33 31.29 1.39
CA ASP A 338 3.88 32.46 0.62
C ASP A 338 2.44 32.32 0.09
N GLY A 339 1.71 31.31 0.57
CA GLY A 339 0.35 30.96 0.20
C GLY A 339 0.25 29.63 -0.53
N VAL A 340 -0.89 28.97 -0.33
CA VAL A 340 -1.29 27.76 -1.06
C VAL A 340 -1.95 28.20 -2.37
N TYR A 341 -1.29 27.93 -3.50
CA TYR A 341 -1.85 28.22 -4.82
C TYR A 341 -2.42 26.96 -5.46
N GLN A 342 -3.41 27.11 -6.33
CA GLN A 342 -4.09 26.02 -7.01
C GLN A 342 -4.21 26.34 -8.50
N TYR A 343 -3.85 25.37 -9.34
CA TYR A 343 -4.27 25.31 -10.74
C TYR A 343 -5.56 24.51 -10.84
N GLU A 344 -6.56 25.06 -11.50
CA GLU A 344 -7.89 24.47 -11.65
C GLU A 344 -8.23 24.35 -13.14
N PHE A 345 -8.51 23.15 -13.60
CA PHE A 345 -9.14 22.88 -14.90
C PHE A 345 -10.63 22.67 -14.62
N ASP A 346 -11.51 23.49 -15.20
CA ASP A 346 -12.94 23.32 -14.97
C ASP A 346 -13.48 22.03 -15.64
N SER A 347 -14.73 21.69 -15.33
CA SER A 347 -15.39 20.48 -15.86
C SER A 347 -15.49 20.50 -17.39
N GLU A 348 -15.76 21.67 -17.99
CA GLU A 348 -15.88 21.81 -19.44
C GLU A 348 -14.55 21.56 -20.14
N LEU A 349 -13.49 22.21 -19.66
CA LEU A 349 -12.13 22.02 -20.15
C LEU A 349 -11.70 20.56 -20.00
N THR A 350 -11.95 19.96 -18.85
CA THR A 350 -11.60 18.56 -18.57
C THR A 350 -12.28 17.58 -19.52
N LYS A 351 -13.58 17.76 -19.80
CA LYS A 351 -14.31 16.94 -20.79
C LYS A 351 -13.73 17.09 -22.18
N ASN A 352 -13.34 18.29 -22.58
CA ASN A 352 -12.76 18.53 -23.90
C ASN A 352 -11.31 18.01 -24.00
N ILE A 353 -10.55 18.01 -22.91
CA ILE A 353 -9.24 17.33 -22.82
C ILE A 353 -9.40 15.81 -23.00
N ASP A 354 -10.39 15.19 -22.34
CA ASP A 354 -10.65 13.74 -22.48
C ASP A 354 -11.07 13.37 -23.91
N LYS A 355 -11.94 14.18 -24.54
CA LYS A 355 -12.32 13.99 -25.96
C LYS A 355 -11.13 14.03 -26.92
N LEU A 356 -10.07 14.76 -26.58
CA LEU A 356 -8.82 14.80 -27.35
C LEU A 356 -7.89 13.62 -27.04
N GLY A 357 -8.21 12.79 -26.05
CA GLY A 357 -7.35 11.70 -25.60
C GLY A 357 -6.08 12.18 -24.89
N TYR A 358 -6.10 13.38 -24.29
CA TYR A 358 -4.91 13.99 -23.70
C TYR A 358 -4.68 13.66 -22.22
N ILE A 359 -5.66 13.07 -21.53
CA ILE A 359 -5.50 12.58 -20.16
C ILE A 359 -4.63 11.33 -20.16
N ARG A 360 -3.56 11.33 -19.35
CA ARG A 360 -2.63 10.21 -19.21
C ARG A 360 -2.53 9.76 -17.75
N THR A 361 -1.98 8.57 -17.53
CA THR A 361 -1.58 8.09 -16.21
C THR A 361 -0.10 8.34 -15.99
N ALA A 362 0.31 8.57 -14.75
CA ALA A 362 1.72 8.59 -14.41
C ALA A 362 2.32 7.18 -14.55
N SER A 363 3.59 7.15 -14.94
CA SER A 363 4.46 5.98 -14.89
C SER A 363 5.70 6.32 -14.06
N GLY A 364 6.48 5.31 -13.70
CA GLY A 364 7.60 5.48 -12.77
C GLY A 364 8.76 6.33 -13.30
N ASP A 365 8.76 6.63 -14.60
CA ASP A 365 9.72 7.43 -15.37
C ASP A 365 9.10 8.72 -15.94
N THR A 366 7.83 9.00 -15.65
CA THR A 366 7.17 10.25 -16.08
C THR A 366 7.94 11.46 -15.54
N PRO A 367 8.32 12.44 -16.37
CA PRO A 367 9.02 13.62 -15.89
C PRO A 367 8.27 14.32 -14.76
N GLY A 368 8.92 14.43 -13.60
CA GLY A 368 8.31 14.94 -12.37
C GLY A 368 7.93 13.89 -11.34
N ALA A 369 7.88 12.61 -11.71
CA ALA A 369 7.81 11.51 -10.76
C ALA A 369 9.12 11.42 -9.94
N SER A 370 8.99 10.94 -8.71
CA SER A 370 10.08 10.70 -7.76
C SER A 370 10.08 9.24 -7.27
N SER A 371 11.04 8.88 -6.41
CA SER A 371 11.04 7.58 -5.74
C SER A 371 9.80 7.32 -4.88
N LEU A 372 9.09 8.37 -4.45
CA LEU A 372 7.85 8.28 -3.68
C LEU A 372 6.58 8.18 -4.54
N ASN A 373 6.66 8.33 -5.86
CA ASN A 373 5.51 8.09 -6.74
C ASN A 373 5.24 6.59 -6.92
N ILE A 374 3.98 6.21 -6.73
CA ILE A 374 3.54 4.83 -6.65
C ILE A 374 2.53 4.47 -7.76
N PRO A 375 2.37 3.18 -8.09
CA PRO A 375 1.27 2.73 -8.95
C PRO A 375 -0.12 2.94 -8.30
N GLY A 376 -1.17 2.79 -9.11
CA GLY A 376 -2.56 2.79 -8.68
C GLY A 376 -3.33 4.06 -9.04
N CYS A 377 -2.75 4.96 -9.84
CA CYS A 377 -3.30 6.30 -10.09
C CYS A 377 -3.68 7.01 -8.79
N GLN A 378 -2.74 7.01 -7.83
CA GLN A 378 -2.95 7.55 -6.48
C GLN A 378 -1.65 8.17 -5.93
N THR A 379 -1.80 9.12 -5.02
CA THR A 379 -0.68 9.73 -4.31
C THR A 379 -0.26 8.90 -3.10
N TRP A 380 1.04 8.91 -2.78
CA TRP A 380 1.52 8.46 -1.47
C TRP A 380 1.51 9.65 -0.50
N ALA A 381 0.82 9.50 0.62
CA ALA A 381 0.59 10.55 1.62
C ALA A 381 1.10 10.15 3.03
N GLY A 382 2.18 9.34 3.10
CA GLY A 382 2.74 8.90 4.38
C GLY A 382 1.90 7.83 5.08
N GLU A 383 2.00 7.80 6.41
CA GLU A 383 1.20 6.91 7.28
C GLU A 383 -0.31 7.25 7.27
N HIS A 384 -0.65 8.50 6.95
CA HIS A 384 -2.02 9.01 6.82
C HIS A 384 -2.59 8.73 5.43
N ILE A 385 -2.79 7.44 5.12
CA ILE A 385 -3.33 6.99 3.82
C ILE A 385 -4.70 7.60 3.48
N GLU A 386 -5.46 8.05 4.48
CA GLU A 386 -6.70 8.81 4.30
C GLU A 386 -6.50 10.14 3.55
N ASN A 387 -5.28 10.67 3.49
CA ASN A 387 -4.92 11.84 2.68
C ASN A 387 -4.52 11.46 1.24
N SER A 388 -4.46 10.17 0.89
CA SER A 388 -4.16 9.69 -0.46
C SER A 388 -5.31 9.99 -1.41
N GLU A 389 -5.03 10.76 -2.45
CA GLU A 389 -5.97 11.14 -3.50
C GLU A 389 -5.62 10.44 -4.80
N SER A 390 -6.51 10.53 -5.78
CA SER A 390 -6.23 10.06 -7.13
C SER A 390 -5.16 10.92 -7.84
N GLU A 391 -4.45 10.31 -8.78
CA GLU A 391 -3.36 10.95 -9.53
C GLU A 391 -3.47 10.63 -11.02
N LEU A 392 -3.63 11.67 -11.85
CA LEU A 392 -3.58 11.63 -13.31
C LEU A 392 -2.61 12.70 -13.84
N ILE A 393 -2.29 12.60 -15.13
CA ILE A 393 -1.51 13.62 -15.84
C ILE A 393 -2.42 14.32 -16.85
N PHE A 394 -2.56 15.63 -16.68
CA PHE A 394 -3.28 16.50 -17.62
C PHE A 394 -2.28 17.20 -18.56
N PRO A 395 -2.70 17.66 -19.75
CA PRO A 395 -1.84 18.44 -20.62
C PRO A 395 -1.40 19.75 -19.94
N SER A 396 -0.22 20.23 -20.30
CA SER A 396 0.28 21.53 -19.79
C SER A 396 -0.51 22.68 -20.40
N VAL A 397 -0.50 23.84 -19.73
CA VAL A 397 -1.11 25.09 -20.24
C VAL A 397 -0.01 26.02 -20.72
N ASP A 398 -0.13 26.49 -21.96
CA ASP A 398 0.74 27.52 -22.53
C ASP A 398 0.38 28.88 -21.95
N VAL A 399 1.36 29.53 -21.32
CA VAL A 399 1.23 30.86 -20.72
C VAL A 399 2.17 31.87 -21.35
N LYS A 400 2.69 31.58 -22.55
CA LYS A 400 3.58 32.48 -23.29
C LYS A 400 2.90 33.84 -23.51
N GLY A 401 3.64 34.90 -23.20
CA GLY A 401 3.16 36.28 -23.31
C GLY A 401 2.46 36.82 -22.05
N LEU A 402 2.11 35.95 -21.09
CA LEU A 402 1.65 36.38 -19.76
C LEU A 402 2.85 36.66 -18.86
N LYS A 403 2.71 37.63 -17.94
CA LYS A 403 3.76 38.03 -16.98
C LYS A 403 3.33 37.64 -15.57
N SER A 404 4.20 36.93 -14.83
CA SER A 404 3.92 36.49 -13.45
C SER A 404 3.42 37.62 -12.55
N LYS A 405 4.03 38.81 -12.63
CA LYS A 405 3.66 39.99 -11.84
C LYS A 405 2.20 40.43 -12.08
N ALA A 406 1.74 40.42 -13.33
CA ALA A 406 0.37 40.81 -13.65
C ALA A 406 -0.63 39.74 -13.21
N VAL A 407 -0.29 38.46 -13.41
CA VAL A 407 -1.09 37.32 -12.95
C VAL A 407 -1.26 37.34 -11.43
N LEU A 408 -0.18 37.54 -10.68
CA LEU A 408 -0.22 37.62 -9.21
C LEU A 408 -1.02 38.83 -8.72
N ALA A 409 -0.89 39.99 -9.36
CA ALA A 409 -1.66 41.17 -8.99
C ALA A 409 -3.18 40.95 -9.15
N GLU A 410 -3.59 40.25 -10.22
CA GLU A 410 -4.98 39.87 -10.42
C GLU A 410 -5.46 38.86 -9.35
N ILE A 411 -4.62 37.86 -9.01
CA ILE A 411 -4.92 36.92 -7.94
C ILE A 411 -5.07 37.63 -6.59
N ASP A 412 -4.19 38.59 -6.27
CA ASP A 412 -4.28 39.34 -5.02
C ASP A 412 -5.55 40.22 -4.97
N ALA A 413 -6.00 40.73 -6.12
CA ALA A 413 -7.20 41.57 -6.20
C ALA A 413 -8.52 40.77 -6.18
N LYS A 414 -8.58 39.62 -6.87
CA LYS A 414 -9.83 38.86 -7.11
C LYS A 414 -9.87 37.49 -6.43
N GLY A 415 -8.75 37.03 -5.91
CA GLY A 415 -8.54 35.66 -5.43
C GLY A 415 -8.13 34.67 -6.54
N TYR A 416 -8.20 35.06 -7.81
CA TYR A 416 -7.84 34.21 -8.95
C TYR A 416 -7.49 35.00 -10.21
N PHE A 417 -6.76 34.33 -11.12
CA PHE A 417 -6.55 34.70 -12.52
C PHE A 417 -7.15 33.60 -13.41
N GLU A 418 -7.78 33.96 -14.52
CA GLU A 418 -8.48 33.01 -15.40
C GLU A 418 -8.02 33.16 -16.85
N ILE A 419 -7.88 32.01 -17.52
CA ILE A 419 -7.69 31.90 -18.97
C ILE A 419 -8.93 31.21 -19.53
N ILE A 420 -9.69 31.95 -20.34
CA ILE A 420 -10.82 31.41 -21.10
C ILE A 420 -10.28 30.82 -22.40
N ASP A 421 -10.71 29.60 -22.71
CA ASP A 421 -10.27 28.79 -23.84
C ASP A 421 -8.74 28.70 -23.93
N PRO A 422 -8.07 28.10 -22.92
CA PRO A 422 -6.62 28.06 -22.88
C PRO A 422 -6.02 27.29 -24.06
N THR A 423 -4.79 27.68 -24.43
CA THR A 423 -3.94 26.88 -25.30
C THR A 423 -3.26 25.80 -24.46
N LEU A 424 -3.50 24.53 -24.79
CA LEU A 424 -2.92 23.37 -24.14
C LEU A 424 -1.76 22.81 -24.96
N VAL A 425 -0.78 22.20 -24.28
CA VAL A 425 0.30 21.43 -24.91
C VAL A 425 -0.02 19.94 -24.81
N GLY A 426 -0.31 19.33 -25.96
CA GLY A 426 -0.67 17.91 -26.07
C GLY A 426 0.52 16.97 -25.86
N PRO A 427 0.26 15.65 -25.72
CA PRO A 427 1.30 14.63 -25.55
C PRO A 427 2.36 14.61 -26.66
N GLY A 428 2.00 15.02 -27.89
CA GLY A 428 2.92 15.10 -29.03
C GLY A 428 3.63 16.45 -29.15
N GLY A 429 3.45 17.37 -28.19
CA GLY A 429 4.00 18.73 -28.22
C GLY A 429 3.19 19.72 -29.05
N GLU A 430 2.03 19.31 -29.56
CA GLU A 430 1.12 20.18 -30.29
C GLU A 430 0.44 21.21 -29.38
N HIS A 431 0.29 22.43 -29.87
CA HIS A 431 -0.43 23.50 -29.16
C HIS A 431 -1.85 23.61 -29.70
N LYS A 432 -2.86 23.46 -28.83
CA LYS A 432 -4.27 23.49 -29.23
C LYS A 432 -5.09 24.36 -28.28
N LYS A 433 -5.84 25.31 -28.83
CA LYS A 433 -6.85 26.07 -28.09
C LYS A 433 -8.05 25.17 -27.80
N VAL A 434 -8.47 25.07 -26.55
CA VAL A 434 -9.54 24.16 -26.11
C VAL A 434 -10.57 24.91 -25.29
N THR A 435 -11.85 24.73 -25.61
CA THR A 435 -12.95 25.38 -24.91
C THR A 435 -13.03 24.96 -23.44
N GLY A 436 -13.21 25.94 -22.56
CA GLY A 436 -13.33 25.78 -21.11
C GLY A 436 -12.54 26.83 -20.35
N ARG A 437 -12.34 26.64 -19.04
CA ARG A 437 -11.64 27.61 -18.19
C ARG A 437 -10.52 26.96 -17.39
N PHE A 438 -9.36 27.62 -17.42
CA PHE A 438 -8.25 27.31 -16.54
C PHE A 438 -8.03 28.48 -15.57
N LYS A 439 -7.93 28.18 -14.27
CA LYS A 439 -7.72 29.20 -13.23
C LYS A 439 -6.44 28.95 -12.45
N ILE A 440 -5.84 30.05 -12.03
CA ILE A 440 -4.76 30.08 -11.05
C ILE A 440 -5.28 30.84 -9.84
N LYS A 441 -5.30 30.21 -8.68
CA LYS A 441 -5.98 30.73 -7.48
C LYS A 441 -5.02 30.76 -6.32
N LYS A 442 -5.16 31.74 -5.45
CA LYS A 442 -4.67 31.63 -4.07
C LYS A 442 -5.82 31.05 -3.25
N MET A 443 -5.62 29.88 -2.66
CA MET A 443 -6.67 29.24 -1.88
C MET A 443 -7.02 30.10 -0.66
N GLN A 444 -8.30 30.17 -0.35
CA GLN A 444 -8.89 30.97 0.73
C GLN A 444 -10.17 30.30 1.21
N ASP A 445 -10.67 30.71 2.38
CA ASP A 445 -11.93 30.24 2.94
C ASP A 445 -13.08 30.38 1.93
N ARG A 446 -13.97 29.39 1.90
CA ARG A 446 -15.21 29.49 1.12
C ARG A 446 -16.17 30.42 1.85
N LYS A 447 -16.76 31.34 1.08
CA LYS A 447 -17.82 32.23 1.57
C LYS A 447 -19.15 31.50 1.65
#